data_AF-A0A0F7RSK3-F1
#
_entry.id   AF-A0A0F7RSK3-F1
#
_cell.length_a   1.000
_cell.length_b   1.000
_cell.length_c   1.000
_cell.angle_alpha   90.00
_cell.angle_beta   90.00
_cell.angle_gamma   90.00
#
_symmetry.space_group_name_H-M   'P 1'
#
loop_
_entity.id
_entity.type
_entity.pdbx_description
1 polymer ?
#
loop_
_entity_poly.entity_id
_entity_poly.type
_entity_poly.pdbx_seq_one_letter_code
_entity_poly.pdbx_strand_id
1 'polypeptide(L)'
;MLACVYIALESSMYVARQSELLAPLFGDVGLVGLLARSGVLVEDVRVHLETIEAHTGAELVEFVQVAREEHGYFSQGATVEEDVEDSSARRELFRLVQECLPSAAQLTPKWKSAGLTEEHIDLLRPAQVRSTLAYVSRLTTLAHSTSSNLLLAHAYTRYLGDLSGGQHIVKKVSKRFPCTNNAQGFAFYTFDTSTDLLKTRFRNAMEQSSSSSDSTLVDALVQEANTAFDLNTGLFESLLPATLRMNKEEVEKVDGVQAGKVQQAVVDMWTADKVVSVAGAVVFAVTTAVWVRHLLTGSAGVVGVHA
;
A
#
# COMPACT_ATOMS: atom_id res chain seq x y z
N MET A 1 5.26 5.97 5.94
CA MET A 1 5.12 5.12 4.71
C MET A 1 3.65 4.98 4.28
N LEU A 2 2.82 4.15 4.95
CA LEU A 2 1.44 3.89 4.51
C LEU A 2 0.60 5.18 4.37
N ALA A 3 0.68 6.08 5.34
CA ALA A 3 -0.02 7.37 5.28
C ALA A 3 0.33 8.14 3.97
N CYS A 4 1.60 8.19 3.58
CA CYS A 4 2.04 8.82 2.32
C CYS A 4 1.40 8.15 1.09
N VAL A 5 1.39 6.81 1.06
CA VAL A 5 0.83 6.03 -0.05
C VAL A 5 -0.67 6.22 -0.18
N TYR A 6 -1.43 6.23 0.93
CA TYR A 6 -2.88 6.46 0.88
C TYR A 6 -3.23 7.89 0.55
N ILE A 7 -2.49 8.88 1.08
CA ILE A 7 -2.66 10.28 0.68
C ILE A 7 -2.50 10.41 -0.84
N ALA A 8 -1.45 9.81 -1.42
CA ALA A 8 -1.23 9.81 -2.86
C ALA A 8 -2.32 9.05 -3.63
N LEU A 9 -2.66 7.82 -3.22
CA LEU A 9 -3.66 6.99 -3.88
C LEU A 9 -5.03 7.67 -3.92
N GLU A 10 -5.48 8.17 -2.77
CA GLU A 10 -6.77 8.82 -2.62
C GLU A 10 -6.84 10.15 -3.36
N SER A 11 -5.76 10.94 -3.30
CA SER A 11 -5.62 12.14 -4.13
C SER A 11 -5.71 11.81 -5.61
N SER A 12 -4.93 10.84 -6.08
CA SER A 12 -4.88 10.40 -7.47
C SER A 12 -6.22 9.88 -7.95
N MET A 13 -6.90 9.05 -7.16
CA MET A 13 -8.25 8.59 -7.46
C MET A 13 -9.25 9.73 -7.51
N TYR A 14 -9.18 10.69 -6.58
CA TYR A 14 -10.06 11.85 -6.59
C TYR A 14 -9.84 12.71 -7.84
N VAL A 15 -8.59 12.99 -8.21
CA VAL A 15 -8.25 13.74 -9.43
C VAL A 15 -8.78 13.02 -10.68
N ALA A 16 -8.58 11.70 -10.76
CA ALA A 16 -9.01 10.85 -11.87
C ALA A 16 -10.43 10.30 -11.74
N ARG A 17 -11.27 10.82 -10.84
CA ARG A 17 -12.60 10.24 -10.53
C ARG A 17 -13.58 10.17 -11.70
N GLN A 18 -13.32 10.93 -12.76
CA GLN A 18 -14.13 10.94 -13.99
C GLN A 18 -13.62 9.96 -15.05
N SER A 19 -12.49 9.29 -14.81
CA SER A 19 -11.97 8.26 -15.70
C SER A 19 -12.90 7.07 -15.73
N GLU A 20 -13.08 6.48 -16.91
CA GLU A 20 -14.07 5.43 -17.20
C GLU A 20 -14.11 4.31 -16.16
N LEU A 21 -12.95 3.80 -15.75
CA LEU A 21 -12.85 2.67 -14.82
C LEU A 21 -12.96 3.06 -13.35
N LEU A 22 -12.78 4.34 -13.01
CA LEU A 22 -12.92 4.84 -11.64
C LEU A 22 -14.31 5.42 -11.38
N ALA A 23 -14.97 5.97 -12.39
CA ALA A 23 -16.25 6.66 -12.25
C ALA A 23 -17.32 5.82 -11.53
N PRO A 24 -17.48 4.49 -11.76
CA PRO A 24 -18.45 3.70 -11.01
C PRO A 24 -18.17 3.60 -9.51
N LEU A 25 -16.89 3.61 -9.09
CA LEU A 25 -16.56 3.61 -7.66
C LEU A 25 -17.06 4.88 -6.98
N PHE A 26 -16.93 6.02 -7.66
CA PHE A 26 -17.42 7.31 -7.19
C PHE A 26 -18.93 7.49 -7.36
N GLY A 27 -19.54 6.76 -8.29
CA GLY A 27 -20.99 6.70 -8.48
C GLY A 27 -21.72 5.90 -7.40
N ASP A 28 -21.06 4.91 -6.77
CA ASP A 28 -21.61 4.20 -5.62
C ASP A 28 -21.57 5.08 -4.36
N VAL A 29 -22.75 5.56 -3.93
CA VAL A 29 -22.92 6.57 -2.89
C VAL A 29 -22.20 6.19 -1.59
N GLY A 30 -21.17 6.97 -1.27
CA GLY A 30 -20.39 6.84 -0.04
C GLY A 30 -19.37 5.70 -0.04
N LEU A 31 -19.26 4.89 -1.10
CA LEU A 31 -18.31 3.76 -1.15
C LEU A 31 -16.88 4.21 -0.93
N VAL A 32 -16.39 5.15 -1.74
CA VAL A 32 -15.00 5.65 -1.66
C VAL A 32 -14.72 6.28 -0.30
N GLY A 33 -15.67 7.02 0.28
CA GLY A 33 -15.51 7.60 1.62
C GLY A 33 -15.46 6.55 2.74
N LEU A 34 -16.18 5.44 2.60
CA LEU A 34 -16.10 4.30 3.53
C LEU A 34 -14.78 3.54 3.42
N LEU A 35 -14.15 3.57 2.23
CA LEU A 35 -12.86 2.92 1.95
C LEU A 35 -11.66 3.80 2.28
N ALA A 36 -11.77 5.12 2.18
CA ALA A 36 -10.65 6.06 2.33
C ALA A 36 -9.98 5.96 3.71
N ARG A 37 -8.66 5.80 3.74
CA ARG A 37 -7.85 5.57 4.94
C ARG A 37 -6.77 6.61 5.22
N SER A 38 -6.49 7.55 4.32
CA SER A 38 -5.46 8.57 4.54
C SER A 38 -5.61 9.30 5.87
N GLY A 39 -6.82 9.79 6.18
CA GLY A 39 -7.10 10.53 7.42
C GLY A 39 -6.92 9.69 8.69
N VAL A 40 -7.37 8.43 8.68
CA VAL A 40 -7.20 7.54 9.86
C VAL A 40 -5.74 7.11 10.03
N LEU A 41 -4.98 6.96 8.95
CA LEU A 41 -3.55 6.64 9.01
C LEU A 41 -2.73 7.78 9.61
N VAL A 42 -3.04 9.03 9.24
CA VAL A 42 -2.37 10.19 9.86
C VAL A 42 -2.67 10.26 11.35
N GLU A 43 -3.91 9.95 11.74
CA GLU A 43 -4.30 9.91 13.15
C GLU A 43 -3.64 8.76 13.91
N ASP A 44 -3.53 7.57 13.31
CA ASP A 44 -2.81 6.44 13.90
C ASP A 44 -1.32 6.78 14.12
N VAL A 45 -0.68 7.48 13.17
CA VAL A 45 0.69 7.98 13.33
C VAL A 45 0.81 8.91 14.53
N ARG A 46 -0.12 9.87 14.68
CA ARG A 46 -0.15 10.78 15.85
C ARG A 46 -0.26 10.00 17.16
N VAL A 47 -1.20 9.06 17.24
CA VAL A 47 -1.40 8.24 18.45
C VAL A 47 -0.17 7.39 18.79
N HIS A 48 0.51 6.85 17.78
CA HIS A 48 1.75 6.10 18.00
C HIS A 48 2.87 6.99 18.55
N LEU A 49 3.04 8.20 18.02
CA LEU A 49 4.04 9.15 18.53
C LEU A 49 3.74 9.57 19.97
N GLU A 50 2.48 9.87 20.30
CA GLU A 50 2.06 10.17 21.67
C GLU A 50 2.26 8.99 22.62
N THR A 51 2.01 7.77 22.13
CA THR A 51 2.29 6.55 22.90
C THR A 51 3.79 6.42 23.16
N ILE A 52 4.64 6.67 22.18
CA ILE A 52 6.10 6.61 22.36
C ILE A 52 6.55 7.66 23.36
N GLU A 53 6.14 8.92 23.20
CA GLU A 53 6.45 10.03 24.11
C GLU A 53 6.02 9.71 25.55
N ALA A 54 4.82 9.18 25.74
CA ALA A 54 4.34 8.79 27.07
C ALA A 54 5.20 7.69 27.74
N HIS A 55 5.88 6.84 26.95
CA HIS A 55 6.72 5.76 27.48
C HIS A 55 8.19 6.16 27.63
N THR A 56 8.72 7.01 26.75
CA THR A 56 10.14 7.38 26.71
C THR A 56 10.42 8.75 27.33
N GLY A 57 9.42 9.62 27.42
CA GLY A 57 9.55 11.03 27.74
C GLY A 57 10.18 11.88 26.63
N ALA A 58 10.45 11.27 25.46
CA ALA A 58 11.09 11.94 24.34
C ALA A 58 10.05 12.48 23.36
N GLU A 59 10.18 13.75 23.00
CA GLU A 59 9.30 14.41 22.02
C GLU A 59 9.69 14.06 20.58
N LEU A 60 8.78 14.30 19.62
CA LEU A 60 9.02 14.06 18.19
C LEU A 60 10.33 14.71 17.70
N VAL A 61 10.63 15.92 18.15
CA VAL A 61 11.84 16.66 17.74
C VAL A 61 13.13 15.91 18.12
N GLU A 62 13.15 15.23 19.26
CA GLU A 62 14.31 14.46 19.73
C GLU A 62 14.49 13.21 18.86
N PHE A 63 13.40 12.51 18.52
CA PHE A 63 13.45 11.37 17.61
C PHE A 63 13.90 11.75 16.21
N VAL A 64 13.46 12.90 15.70
CA VAL A 64 13.87 13.41 14.39
C VAL A 64 15.36 13.74 14.39
N GLN A 65 15.88 14.32 15.48
CA GLN A 65 17.32 14.57 15.59
C GLN A 65 18.12 13.26 15.54
N VAL A 66 17.72 12.26 16.33
CA VAL A 66 18.35 10.93 16.33
C VAL A 66 18.26 10.28 14.95
N ALA A 67 17.09 10.32 14.30
CA ALA A 67 16.90 9.76 12.96
C ALA A 67 17.82 10.43 11.93
N ARG A 68 17.94 11.76 11.94
CA ARG A 68 18.83 12.51 11.03
C ARG A 68 20.31 12.14 11.25
N GLU A 69 20.74 11.98 12.50
CA GLU A 69 22.09 11.51 12.83
C GLU A 69 22.30 10.09 12.31
N GLU A 70 21.36 9.18 12.59
CA GLU A 70 21.37 7.79 12.12
C GLU A 70 21.44 7.72 10.58
N HIS A 71 20.69 8.53 9.85
CA HIS A 71 20.75 8.58 8.38
C HIS A 71 22.16 8.90 7.87
N GLY A 72 22.84 9.85 8.50
CA GLY A 72 24.22 10.20 8.17
C GLY A 72 25.19 9.05 8.44
N TYR A 73 25.03 8.35 9.57
CA TYR A 73 25.84 7.18 9.91
C TYR A 73 25.60 5.99 8.99
N PHE A 74 24.33 5.64 8.74
CA PHE A 74 23.95 4.56 7.83
C PHE A 74 24.49 4.83 6.43
N SER A 75 24.43 6.08 5.96
CA SER A 75 24.95 6.46 4.63
C SER A 75 26.46 6.25 4.48
N GLN A 76 27.25 6.36 5.55
CA GLN A 76 28.70 6.15 5.51
C GLN A 76 29.11 4.67 5.57
N GLY A 77 28.27 3.83 6.20
CA GLY A 77 28.49 2.39 6.34
C GLY A 77 27.68 1.53 5.38
N ALA A 78 26.82 2.11 4.54
CA ALA A 78 25.93 1.39 3.65
C ALA A 78 26.72 0.64 2.57
N THR A 79 26.51 -0.68 2.52
CA THR A 79 27.03 -1.54 1.45
C THR A 79 26.05 -1.67 0.29
N VAL A 80 24.85 -1.11 0.42
CA VAL A 80 23.71 -1.25 -0.49
C VAL A 80 23.14 0.13 -0.78
N GLU A 81 22.91 0.44 -2.06
CA GLU A 81 22.51 1.77 -2.54
C GLU A 81 21.21 2.25 -1.89
N GLU A 82 20.26 1.33 -1.67
CA GLU A 82 18.97 1.63 -1.08
C GLU A 82 19.04 2.16 0.36
N ASP A 83 20.16 1.98 1.07
CA ASP A 83 20.36 2.49 2.44
C ASP A 83 21.20 3.77 2.52
N VAL A 84 21.68 4.31 1.39
CA VAL A 84 22.43 5.59 1.34
C VAL A 84 21.46 6.76 1.50
N GLU A 85 21.71 7.76 2.35
CA GLU A 85 20.76 8.88 2.50
C GLU A 85 20.65 9.71 1.21
N ASP A 86 19.42 10.04 0.82
CA ASP A 86 19.13 10.94 -0.31
C ASP A 86 18.15 12.04 0.13
N SER A 87 18.71 13.19 0.50
CA SER A 87 17.92 14.34 0.93
C SER A 87 17.03 14.92 -0.18
N SER A 88 17.37 14.68 -1.46
CA SER A 88 16.53 15.13 -2.58
C SER A 88 15.27 14.27 -2.69
N ALA A 89 15.41 12.94 -2.58
CA ALA A 89 14.29 12.01 -2.54
C ALA A 89 13.37 12.29 -1.34
N ARG A 90 13.94 12.61 -0.17
CA ARG A 90 13.18 12.95 1.03
C ARG A 90 12.32 14.20 0.85
N ARG A 91 12.91 15.28 0.34
CA ARG A 91 12.19 16.53 0.02
C ARG A 91 11.12 16.31 -1.05
N GLU A 92 11.41 15.51 -2.06
CA GLU A 92 10.46 15.21 -3.13
C GLU A 92 9.27 14.39 -2.61
N LEU A 93 9.52 13.39 -1.76
CA LEU A 93 8.45 12.63 -1.12
C LEU A 93 7.55 13.56 -0.29
N PHE A 94 8.14 14.44 0.52
CA PHE A 94 7.38 15.41 1.31
C PHE A 94 6.54 16.33 0.40
N ARG A 95 7.15 16.90 -0.64
CA ARG A 95 6.47 17.77 -1.62
C ARG A 95 5.26 17.09 -2.24
N LEU A 96 5.42 15.87 -2.77
CA LEU A 96 4.34 15.12 -3.40
C LEU A 96 3.20 14.81 -2.41
N VAL A 97 3.53 14.44 -1.17
CA VAL A 97 2.53 14.19 -0.13
C VAL A 97 1.75 15.46 0.19
N GLN A 98 2.43 16.62 0.33
CA GLN A 98 1.77 17.89 0.60
C GLN A 98 0.83 18.30 -0.54
N GLU A 99 1.23 18.12 -1.80
CA GLU A 99 0.39 18.43 -2.95
C GLU A 99 -0.84 17.53 -3.05
N CYS A 100 -0.75 16.30 -2.56
CA CYS A 100 -1.87 15.35 -2.58
C CYS A 100 -2.89 15.58 -1.46
N LEU A 101 -2.50 16.19 -0.33
CA LEU A 101 -3.34 16.34 0.85
C LEU A 101 -4.72 16.99 0.58
N PRO A 102 -4.83 18.12 -0.16
CA PRO A 102 -6.12 18.78 -0.37
C PRO A 102 -7.15 17.90 -1.10
N SER A 103 -6.69 17.13 -2.08
CA SER A 103 -7.51 16.21 -2.88
C SER A 103 -7.88 14.95 -2.09
N ALA A 104 -6.93 14.37 -1.35
CA ALA A 104 -7.21 13.22 -0.49
C ALA A 104 -8.23 13.54 0.62
N ALA A 105 -8.14 14.75 1.20
CA ALA A 105 -9.08 15.22 2.23
C ALA A 105 -10.53 15.30 1.74
N GLN A 106 -10.77 15.41 0.42
CA GLN A 106 -12.13 15.38 -0.15
C GLN A 106 -12.83 14.04 0.08
N LEU A 107 -12.06 12.94 0.23
CA LEU A 107 -12.61 11.61 0.47
C LEU A 107 -12.87 11.32 1.95
N THR A 108 -12.31 12.14 2.86
CA THR A 108 -12.45 11.98 4.30
C THR A 108 -12.93 13.28 4.98
N PRO A 109 -14.16 13.76 4.73
CA PRO A 109 -14.60 15.10 5.14
C PRO A 109 -14.62 15.34 6.66
N LYS A 110 -14.65 14.26 7.46
CA LYS A 110 -14.58 14.33 8.93
C LYS A 110 -13.16 14.60 9.45
N TRP A 111 -12.15 14.41 8.61
CA TRP A 111 -10.75 14.62 8.95
C TRP A 111 -10.41 16.12 8.95
N LYS A 112 -9.73 16.56 10.01
CA LYS A 112 -9.41 17.98 10.24
C LYS A 112 -7.94 18.23 10.60
N SER A 113 -7.10 17.19 10.53
CA SER A 113 -5.69 17.30 10.92
C SER A 113 -4.86 18.00 9.84
N ALA A 114 -3.73 18.58 10.23
CA ALA A 114 -2.80 19.28 9.36
C ALA A 114 -2.04 18.35 8.38
N GLY A 115 -2.22 17.03 8.46
CA GLY A 115 -1.52 16.05 7.63
C GLY A 115 -0.17 15.64 8.21
N LEU A 116 0.70 15.11 7.36
CA LEU A 116 2.08 14.77 7.73
C LEU A 116 2.98 16.00 7.58
N THR A 117 3.91 16.21 8.52
CA THR A 117 4.94 17.26 8.43
C THR A 117 6.26 16.70 7.89
N GLU A 118 7.24 17.57 7.61
CA GLU A 118 8.58 17.15 7.18
C GLU A 118 9.25 16.26 8.24
N GLU A 119 9.06 16.56 9.51
CA GLU A 119 9.53 15.75 10.65
C GLU A 119 9.01 14.31 10.60
N HIS A 120 7.76 14.08 10.19
CA HIS A 120 7.23 12.73 10.03
C HIS A 120 7.93 11.96 8.90
N ILE A 121 8.36 12.67 7.85
CA ILE A 121 9.12 12.07 6.75
C ILE A 121 10.56 11.81 7.22
N ASP A 122 11.13 12.67 8.05
CA ASP A 122 12.46 12.49 8.64
C ASP A 122 12.58 11.29 9.59
N LEU A 123 11.48 10.71 10.07
CA LEU A 123 11.52 9.44 10.81
C LEU A 123 11.75 8.21 9.91
N LEU A 124 11.62 8.36 8.58
CA LEU A 124 11.80 7.25 7.65
C LEU A 124 13.27 7.02 7.32
N ARG A 125 13.71 5.76 7.41
CA ARG A 125 15.05 5.34 6.95
C ARG A 125 15.22 5.54 5.44
N PRO A 126 16.47 5.63 4.92
CA PRO A 126 16.71 5.86 3.50
C PRO A 126 15.97 4.90 2.55
N ALA A 127 16.00 3.59 2.82
CA ALA A 127 15.28 2.59 2.01
C ALA A 127 13.75 2.78 2.04
N GLN A 128 13.21 3.26 3.16
CA GLN A 128 11.78 3.53 3.31
C GLN A 128 11.38 4.77 2.52
N VAL A 129 12.22 5.81 2.51
CA VAL A 129 12.01 6.99 1.66
C VAL A 129 12.00 6.58 0.18
N ARG A 130 13.01 5.83 -0.28
CA ARG A 130 13.09 5.38 -1.68
C ARG A 130 11.87 4.57 -2.12
N SER A 131 11.51 3.54 -1.36
CA SER A 131 10.35 2.68 -1.69
C SER A 131 9.02 3.44 -1.63
N THR A 132 8.84 4.32 -0.62
CA THR A 132 7.64 5.14 -0.51
C THR A 132 7.54 6.14 -1.65
N LEU A 133 8.66 6.80 -2.00
CA LEU A 133 8.71 7.73 -3.12
C LEU A 133 8.40 7.04 -4.44
N ALA A 134 8.96 5.86 -4.70
CA ALA A 134 8.67 5.10 -5.91
C ALA A 134 7.16 4.83 -6.07
N TYR A 135 6.49 4.42 -4.98
CA TYR A 135 5.05 4.19 -5.00
C TYR A 135 4.27 5.50 -5.20
N VAL A 136 4.54 6.52 -4.38
CA VAL A 136 3.86 7.82 -4.44
C VAL A 136 4.01 8.45 -5.84
N SER A 137 5.22 8.45 -6.41
CA SER A 137 5.49 8.96 -7.75
C SER A 137 4.72 8.21 -8.84
N ARG A 138 4.58 6.88 -8.74
CA ARG A 138 3.77 6.12 -9.70
C ARG A 138 2.31 6.56 -9.66
N LEU A 139 1.73 6.65 -8.47
CA LEU A 139 0.34 7.06 -8.27
C LEU A 139 0.07 8.48 -8.79
N THR A 140 0.95 9.43 -8.49
CA THR A 140 0.79 10.83 -8.93
C THR A 140 1.00 10.98 -10.43
N THR A 141 1.90 10.19 -11.03
CA THR A 141 2.10 10.14 -12.48
C THR A 141 0.84 9.63 -13.19
N LEU A 142 0.26 8.53 -12.71
CA LEU A 142 -0.96 7.96 -13.30
C LEU A 142 -2.13 8.95 -13.28
N ALA A 143 -2.30 9.69 -12.17
CA ALA A 143 -3.39 10.66 -12.00
C ALA A 143 -3.43 11.75 -13.08
N HIS A 144 -2.27 12.15 -13.60
CA HIS A 144 -2.14 13.23 -14.57
C HIS A 144 -1.86 12.73 -15.99
N SER A 145 -1.98 11.42 -16.22
CA SER A 145 -1.71 10.79 -17.51
C SER A 145 -2.99 10.30 -18.20
N THR A 146 -2.87 9.96 -19.48
CA THR A 146 -3.92 9.26 -20.23
C THR A 146 -4.21 7.85 -19.70
N SER A 147 -3.34 7.30 -18.84
CA SER A 147 -3.45 5.99 -18.23
C SER A 147 -4.08 6.02 -16.83
N SER A 148 -4.81 7.09 -16.47
CA SER A 148 -5.42 7.26 -15.15
C SER A 148 -6.40 6.13 -14.75
N ASN A 149 -6.99 5.43 -15.72
CA ASN A 149 -7.78 4.21 -15.48
C ASN A 149 -7.00 3.11 -14.74
N LEU A 150 -5.67 3.07 -14.89
CA LEU A 150 -4.81 2.08 -14.24
C LEU A 150 -4.72 2.27 -12.71
N LEU A 151 -5.12 3.42 -12.18
CA LEU A 151 -5.27 3.63 -10.74
C LEU A 151 -6.24 2.62 -10.09
N LEU A 152 -7.16 2.04 -10.87
CA LEU A 152 -8.04 0.98 -10.40
C LEU A 152 -7.24 -0.23 -9.89
N ALA A 153 -6.13 -0.59 -10.53
CA ALA A 153 -5.28 -1.69 -10.10
C ALA A 153 -4.67 -1.44 -8.71
N HIS A 154 -4.20 -0.22 -8.44
CA HIS A 154 -3.69 0.17 -7.11
C HIS A 154 -4.79 0.21 -6.05
N ALA A 155 -5.94 0.81 -6.37
CA ALA A 155 -7.10 0.86 -5.49
C ALA A 155 -7.55 -0.56 -5.11
N TYR A 156 -7.58 -1.45 -6.10
CA TYR A 156 -7.87 -2.86 -5.89
C TYR A 156 -6.87 -3.51 -4.93
N THR A 157 -5.58 -3.45 -5.26
CA THR A 157 -4.51 -4.12 -4.49
C THR A 157 -4.48 -3.65 -3.03
N ARG A 158 -4.70 -2.36 -2.79
CA ARG A 158 -4.72 -1.78 -1.45
C ARG A 158 -6.03 -2.07 -0.71
N TYR A 159 -7.18 -1.58 -1.20
CA TYR A 159 -8.43 -1.66 -0.44
C TYR A 159 -8.91 -3.10 -0.23
N LEU A 160 -8.85 -3.96 -1.25
CA LEU A 160 -9.31 -5.36 -1.10
C LEU A 160 -8.33 -6.16 -0.23
N GLY A 161 -7.04 -5.82 -0.30
CA GLY A 161 -6.02 -6.35 0.61
C GLY A 161 -6.33 -6.02 2.06
N ASP A 162 -6.63 -4.76 2.37
CA ASP A 162 -6.95 -4.32 3.74
C ASP A 162 -8.23 -4.98 4.27
N LEU A 163 -9.27 -5.05 3.43
CA LEU A 163 -10.57 -5.66 3.77
C LEU A 163 -10.48 -7.17 4.03
N SER A 164 -9.46 -7.84 3.47
CA SER A 164 -9.31 -9.30 3.56
C SER A 164 -8.29 -9.71 4.64
N GLY A 165 -7.14 -9.03 4.70
CA GLY A 165 -6.02 -9.39 5.57
C GLY A 165 -5.86 -8.53 6.82
N GLY A 166 -6.40 -7.32 6.84
CA GLY A 166 -6.16 -6.33 7.89
C GLY A 166 -6.55 -6.81 9.29
N GLN A 167 -7.63 -7.59 9.39
CA GLN A 167 -8.13 -8.13 10.66
C GLN A 167 -7.16 -9.13 11.32
N HIS A 168 -6.36 -9.86 10.53
CA HIS A 168 -5.36 -10.78 11.09
C HIS A 168 -4.11 -10.03 11.55
N ILE A 169 -3.71 -8.99 10.81
CA ILE A 169 -2.55 -8.16 11.13
C ILE A 169 -2.82 -7.40 12.43
N VAL A 170 -3.95 -6.70 12.55
CA VAL A 170 -4.27 -5.91 13.74
C VAL A 170 -4.30 -6.75 15.01
N LYS A 171 -4.85 -7.97 14.96
CA LYS A 171 -4.87 -8.89 16.12
C LYS A 171 -3.46 -9.26 16.60
N LYS A 172 -2.50 -9.42 15.69
CA LYS A 172 -1.11 -9.74 16.03
C LYS A 172 -0.35 -8.50 16.52
N VAL A 173 -0.49 -7.38 15.82
CA VAL A 173 0.25 -6.15 16.09
C VAL A 173 -0.23 -5.50 17.39
N SER A 174 -1.54 -5.36 17.60
CA SER A 174 -2.09 -4.77 18.84
C SER A 174 -1.72 -5.55 20.11
N LYS A 175 -1.60 -6.88 20.02
CA LYS A 175 -1.13 -7.72 21.14
C LYS A 175 0.36 -7.48 21.45
N ARG A 176 1.16 -7.18 20.44
CA ARG A 176 2.61 -6.97 20.58
C ARG A 176 2.97 -5.53 20.96
N PHE A 177 2.17 -4.57 20.50
CA PHE A 177 2.38 -3.13 20.64
C PHE A 177 1.10 -2.48 21.18
N PRO A 178 0.82 -2.62 22.49
CA PRO A 178 -0.36 -1.99 23.08
C PRO A 178 -0.23 -0.46 23.02
N CYS A 179 -1.28 0.20 22.58
CA CYS A 179 -1.39 1.66 22.61
C CYS A 179 -2.16 2.10 23.86
N THR A 180 -1.87 3.30 24.37
CA THR A 180 -2.38 3.82 25.65
C THR A 180 -3.91 3.83 25.76
N ASN A 181 -4.63 3.90 24.63
CA ASN A 181 -6.09 4.04 24.58
C ASN A 181 -6.82 2.88 23.85
N ASN A 182 -6.52 1.62 24.18
CA ASN A 182 -7.32 0.38 23.96
C ASN A 182 -8.04 0.14 22.60
N ALA A 183 -7.72 0.92 21.55
CA ALA A 183 -8.16 0.83 20.15
C ALA A 183 -7.52 1.93 19.28
N GLN A 184 -7.07 3.04 19.88
CA GLN A 184 -6.41 4.12 19.15
C GLN A 184 -5.01 3.68 18.65
N GLY A 185 -4.63 4.06 17.42
CA GLY A 185 -3.38 3.66 16.76
C GLY A 185 -3.54 2.50 15.76
N PHE A 186 -4.71 1.87 15.70
CA PHE A 186 -5.00 0.81 14.73
C PHE A 186 -6.31 1.04 13.97
N ALA A 187 -6.78 2.30 13.92
CA ALA A 187 -8.02 2.67 13.26
C ALA A 187 -8.00 2.36 11.76
N PHE A 188 -6.82 2.32 11.13
CA PHE A 188 -6.62 1.86 9.75
C PHE A 188 -7.28 0.51 9.44
N TYR A 189 -7.25 -0.42 10.40
CA TYR A 189 -7.80 -1.76 10.23
C TYR A 189 -9.29 -1.85 10.60
N THR A 190 -9.90 -0.76 11.06
CA THR A 190 -11.29 -0.73 11.51
C THR A 190 -12.17 -0.14 10.42
N PHE A 191 -13.27 -0.82 10.12
CA PHE A 191 -14.25 -0.39 9.12
C PHE A 191 -15.61 -0.33 9.80
N ASP A 192 -16.28 0.83 9.73
CA ASP A 192 -17.63 1.03 10.29
C ASP A 192 -18.69 0.18 9.58
N THR A 193 -18.36 -0.33 8.39
CA THR A 193 -19.20 -1.17 7.55
C THR A 193 -18.58 -2.55 7.40
N SER A 194 -19.42 -3.58 7.27
CA SER A 194 -18.98 -4.96 6.99
C SER A 194 -17.98 -4.99 5.82
N THR A 195 -16.84 -5.64 6.05
CA THR A 195 -15.80 -5.77 5.03
C THR A 195 -16.29 -6.58 3.83
N ASP A 196 -17.17 -7.57 4.03
CA ASP A 196 -17.79 -8.33 2.95
C ASP A 196 -18.69 -7.44 2.09
N LEU A 197 -19.48 -6.57 2.71
CA LEU A 197 -20.31 -5.61 1.98
C LEU A 197 -19.47 -4.64 1.16
N LEU A 198 -18.39 -4.11 1.74
CA LEU A 198 -17.47 -3.20 1.03
C LEU A 198 -16.77 -3.89 -0.15
N LYS A 199 -16.31 -5.14 0.03
CA LYS A 199 -15.71 -5.94 -1.05
C LYS A 199 -16.70 -6.16 -2.19
N THR A 200 -17.95 -6.50 -1.88
CA THR A 200 -19.00 -6.72 -2.87
C THR A 200 -19.32 -5.42 -3.63
N ARG A 201 -19.51 -4.31 -2.91
CA ARG A 201 -19.77 -3.00 -3.53
C ARG A 201 -18.64 -2.57 -4.46
N PHE A 202 -17.38 -2.71 -4.03
CA PHE A 202 -16.23 -2.39 -4.86
C PHE A 202 -16.18 -3.24 -6.14
N ARG A 203 -16.39 -4.56 -6.03
CA ARG A 203 -16.42 -5.45 -7.21
C ARG A 203 -17.56 -5.10 -8.15
N ASN A 204 -18.75 -4.88 -7.63
CA ASN A 204 -19.91 -4.49 -8.45
C ASN A 204 -19.67 -3.17 -9.20
N ALA A 205 -18.99 -2.20 -8.58
CA ALA A 205 -18.61 -0.95 -9.24
C ALA A 205 -17.60 -1.20 -10.38
N MET A 206 -16.57 -2.03 -10.16
CA MET A 206 -15.65 -2.40 -11.24
C MET A 206 -16.34 -3.13 -12.40
N GLU A 207 -17.30 -4.01 -12.11
CA GLU A 207 -18.03 -4.76 -13.14
C GLU A 207 -18.87 -3.83 -14.03
N GLN A 208 -19.39 -2.73 -13.48
CA GLN A 208 -20.11 -1.71 -14.26
C GLN A 208 -19.20 -1.01 -15.29
N SER A 209 -17.90 -0.89 -15.02
CA SER A 209 -16.93 -0.39 -16.01
C SER A 209 -16.47 -1.43 -17.04
N SER A 210 -16.77 -2.72 -16.81
CA SER A 210 -16.24 -3.83 -17.62
C SER A 210 -17.03 -4.07 -18.92
N SER A 211 -18.20 -3.46 -19.10
CA SER A 211 -19.03 -3.67 -20.29
C SER A 211 -18.48 -3.04 -21.58
N SER A 212 -17.41 -2.23 -21.49
CA SER A 212 -16.84 -1.44 -22.59
C SER A 212 -15.34 -1.68 -22.82
N SER A 213 -14.68 -2.54 -22.04
CA SER A 213 -13.22 -2.58 -21.98
C SER A 213 -12.58 -3.31 -23.18
N ASP A 214 -11.72 -2.58 -23.90
CA ASP A 214 -10.77 -3.13 -24.88
C ASP A 214 -9.80 -4.13 -24.21
N SER A 215 -9.52 -5.25 -24.86
CA SER A 215 -8.49 -6.22 -24.46
C SER A 215 -7.15 -5.58 -24.11
N THR A 216 -6.76 -4.50 -24.80
CA THR A 216 -5.50 -3.80 -24.52
C THR A 216 -5.49 -3.09 -23.16
N LEU A 217 -6.63 -2.52 -22.74
CA LEU A 217 -6.79 -1.86 -21.44
C LEU A 217 -6.77 -2.88 -20.30
N VAL A 218 -7.34 -4.05 -20.55
CA VAL A 218 -7.32 -5.18 -19.62
C VAL A 218 -5.88 -5.66 -19.39
N ASP A 219 -5.10 -5.87 -20.44
CA ASP A 219 -3.69 -6.27 -20.30
C ASP A 219 -2.89 -5.22 -19.53
N ALA A 220 -3.12 -3.94 -19.81
CA ALA A 220 -2.49 -2.84 -19.09
C ALA A 220 -2.87 -2.81 -17.61
N LEU A 221 -4.13 -3.11 -17.25
CA LEU A 221 -4.56 -3.23 -15.86
C LEU A 221 -3.88 -4.38 -15.13
N VAL A 222 -3.71 -5.53 -15.78
CA VAL A 222 -3.02 -6.69 -15.20
C VAL A 222 -1.55 -6.36 -14.96
N GLN A 223 -0.89 -5.72 -15.93
CA GLN A 223 0.50 -5.26 -15.77
C GLN A 223 0.62 -4.22 -14.64
N GLU A 224 -0.35 -3.31 -14.52
CA GLU A 224 -0.36 -2.35 -13.41
C GLU A 224 -0.61 -3.03 -12.07
N ALA A 225 -1.44 -4.07 -12.00
CA ALA A 225 -1.68 -4.81 -10.77
C ALA A 225 -0.40 -5.48 -10.27
N ASN A 226 0.41 -6.03 -11.17
CA ASN A 226 1.74 -6.55 -10.84
C ASN A 226 2.65 -5.42 -10.34
N THR A 227 2.69 -4.28 -11.04
CA THR A 227 3.45 -3.10 -10.61
C THR A 227 3.04 -2.63 -9.21
N ALA A 228 1.73 -2.58 -8.92
CA ALA A 228 1.19 -2.24 -7.61
C ALA A 228 1.61 -3.23 -6.52
N PHE A 229 1.73 -4.51 -6.86
CA PHE A 229 2.22 -5.56 -5.98
C PHE A 229 3.72 -5.41 -5.72
N ASP A 230 4.53 -5.16 -6.75
CA ASP A 230 5.99 -4.98 -6.64
C ASP A 230 6.33 -3.75 -5.78
N LEU A 231 5.63 -2.64 -6.01
CA LEU A 231 5.77 -1.43 -5.19
C LEU A 231 5.38 -1.70 -3.73
N ASN A 232 4.34 -2.49 -3.50
CA ASN A 232 3.92 -2.89 -2.15
C ASN A 232 4.95 -3.85 -1.50
N THR A 233 5.56 -4.74 -2.26
CA THR A 233 6.66 -5.60 -1.82
C THR A 233 7.88 -4.75 -1.46
N GLY A 234 8.25 -3.76 -2.28
CA GLY A 234 9.33 -2.81 -1.99
C GLY A 234 9.13 -2.05 -0.68
N LEU A 235 7.90 -1.67 -0.34
CA LEU A 235 7.59 -1.12 0.98
C LEU A 235 7.92 -2.12 2.10
N PHE A 236 7.52 -3.38 1.98
CA PHE A 236 7.82 -4.40 3.00
C PHE A 236 9.32 -4.71 3.10
N GLU A 237 10.03 -4.82 1.98
CA GLU A 237 11.48 -5.06 1.95
C GLU A 237 12.24 -3.91 2.63
N SER A 238 11.79 -2.66 2.48
CA SER A 238 12.39 -1.51 3.17
C SER A 238 12.26 -1.54 4.70
N LEU A 239 11.36 -2.37 5.25
CA LEU A 239 11.25 -2.60 6.69
C LEU A 239 12.36 -3.52 7.20
N LEU A 240 12.91 -4.37 6.34
CA LEU A 240 13.96 -5.32 6.69
C LEU A 240 15.35 -4.65 6.70
N PRO A 241 16.28 -5.13 7.56
CA PRO A 241 17.70 -4.85 7.40
C PRO A 241 18.21 -5.32 6.04
N ALA A 242 19.23 -4.66 5.49
CA ALA A 242 19.79 -4.98 4.16
C ALA A 242 20.11 -6.48 3.96
N THR A 243 20.63 -7.13 5.01
CA THR A 243 21.04 -8.55 4.98
C THR A 243 19.88 -9.54 4.87
N LEU A 244 18.64 -9.10 5.13
CA LEU A 244 17.44 -9.93 5.07
C LEU A 244 16.55 -9.58 3.87
N ARG A 245 16.93 -8.60 3.06
CA ARG A 245 16.18 -8.23 1.85
C ARG A 245 16.41 -9.26 0.77
N MET A 246 15.38 -9.49 -0.05
CA MET A 246 15.49 -10.36 -1.21
C MET A 246 16.46 -9.75 -2.24
N ASN A 247 17.37 -10.55 -2.80
CA ASN A 247 18.26 -10.09 -3.86
C ASN A 247 17.48 -9.93 -5.17
N LYS A 248 17.84 -8.92 -5.97
CA LYS A 248 17.17 -8.58 -7.25
C LYS A 248 17.09 -9.78 -8.22
N GLU A 249 18.10 -10.65 -8.22
CA GLU A 249 18.14 -11.89 -9.01
C GLU A 249 17.20 -13.00 -8.50
N GLU A 250 16.91 -13.03 -7.21
CA GLU A 250 15.94 -13.96 -6.62
C GLU A 250 14.51 -13.47 -6.89
N VAL A 251 14.29 -12.16 -6.83
CA VAL A 251 13.03 -11.52 -7.22
C VAL A 251 12.74 -11.77 -8.70
N GLU A 252 13.70 -11.56 -9.62
CA GLU A 252 13.52 -11.84 -11.05
C GLU A 252 13.33 -13.34 -11.38
N LYS A 253 13.91 -14.26 -10.60
CA LYS A 253 13.66 -15.71 -10.75
C LYS A 253 12.30 -16.13 -10.21
N VAL A 254 11.87 -15.51 -9.10
CA VAL A 254 10.52 -15.71 -8.55
C VAL A 254 9.49 -15.12 -9.51
N ASP A 255 9.70 -13.91 -10.00
CA ASP A 255 8.83 -13.23 -10.98
C ASP A 255 8.88 -13.89 -12.35
N GLY A 256 10.00 -14.41 -12.84
CA GLY A 256 10.05 -15.12 -14.12
C GLY A 256 9.26 -16.44 -14.12
N VAL A 257 9.27 -17.17 -13.00
CA VAL A 257 8.51 -18.42 -12.84
C VAL A 257 7.06 -18.15 -12.40
N GLN A 258 6.81 -17.10 -11.62
CA GLN A 258 5.48 -16.74 -11.14
C GLN A 258 4.70 -15.86 -12.10
N ALA A 259 5.28 -14.85 -12.75
CA ALA A 259 4.64 -14.12 -13.85
C ALA A 259 4.30 -15.09 -14.97
N GLY A 260 5.17 -16.03 -15.35
CA GLY A 260 4.84 -17.08 -16.31
C GLY A 260 3.66 -17.98 -15.90
N LYS A 261 3.56 -18.36 -14.63
CA LYS A 261 2.45 -19.21 -14.11
C LYS A 261 1.16 -18.43 -13.83
N VAL A 262 1.26 -17.20 -13.36
CA VAL A 262 0.14 -16.28 -13.14
C VAL A 262 -0.41 -15.87 -14.50
N GLN A 263 0.44 -15.54 -15.47
CA GLN A 263 0.04 -15.18 -16.82
C GLN A 263 -0.53 -16.38 -17.59
N GLN A 264 0.04 -17.58 -17.45
CA GLN A 264 -0.54 -18.80 -18.04
C GLN A 264 -1.85 -19.23 -17.34
N ALA A 265 -1.96 -19.14 -16.01
CA ALA A 265 -3.19 -19.47 -15.29
C ALA A 265 -4.30 -18.42 -15.48
N VAL A 266 -3.93 -17.16 -15.68
CA VAL A 266 -4.83 -16.09 -16.14
C VAL A 266 -5.25 -16.41 -17.57
N VAL A 267 -4.36 -16.60 -18.53
CA VAL A 267 -4.70 -16.88 -19.95
C VAL A 267 -5.50 -18.19 -20.16
N ASP A 268 -5.12 -19.30 -19.51
CA ASP A 268 -5.82 -20.59 -19.64
C ASP A 268 -7.22 -20.57 -19.01
N MET A 269 -7.44 -19.72 -17.99
CA MET A 269 -8.75 -19.52 -17.36
C MET A 269 -9.62 -18.50 -18.12
N TRP A 270 -9.01 -17.67 -18.97
CA TRP A 270 -9.69 -16.69 -19.83
C TRP A 270 -10.21 -17.29 -21.15
N THR A 271 -9.58 -18.36 -21.64
CA THR A 271 -9.93 -19.04 -22.90
C THR A 271 -11.00 -20.13 -22.73
N ALA A 272 -11.30 -20.53 -21.49
CA ALA A 272 -12.38 -21.47 -21.17
C ALA A 272 -13.73 -20.74 -21.03
N ASP A 273 -14.37 -20.54 -22.17
CA ASP A 273 -15.77 -20.18 -22.48
C ASP A 273 -16.68 -19.56 -21.37
N LYS A 274 -17.17 -18.35 -21.71
CA LYS A 274 -18.24 -17.50 -21.12
C LYS A 274 -17.89 -16.53 -19.98
N VAL A 275 -17.66 -15.28 -20.41
CA VAL A 275 -17.95 -13.98 -19.74
C VAL A 275 -17.50 -13.91 -18.28
N VAL A 276 -16.21 -13.72 -18.06
CA VAL A 276 -15.64 -13.47 -16.73
C VAL A 276 -15.19 -12.01 -16.65
N SER A 277 -15.75 -11.29 -15.67
CA SER A 277 -15.54 -9.86 -15.43
C SER A 277 -14.12 -9.56 -14.98
N VAL A 278 -13.65 -8.32 -15.23
CA VAL A 278 -12.36 -7.78 -14.75
C VAL A 278 -12.18 -8.00 -13.24
N ALA A 279 -13.27 -8.01 -12.47
CA ALA A 279 -13.26 -8.29 -11.04
C ALA A 279 -12.73 -9.69 -10.69
N GLY A 280 -12.99 -10.72 -11.50
CA GLY A 280 -12.48 -12.09 -11.27
C GLY A 280 -10.96 -12.22 -11.47
N ALA A 281 -10.42 -11.49 -12.45
CA ALA A 281 -9.00 -11.55 -12.81
C ALA A 281 -8.08 -10.88 -11.78
N VAL A 282 -8.47 -9.70 -11.29
CA VAL A 282 -7.68 -9.00 -10.26
C VAL A 282 -7.80 -9.68 -8.88
N VAL A 283 -8.95 -10.32 -8.60
CA VAL A 283 -9.14 -11.17 -7.39
C VAL A 283 -8.17 -12.33 -7.32
N PHE A 284 -7.86 -12.99 -8.43
CA PHE A 284 -6.99 -14.15 -8.41
C PHE A 284 -5.50 -13.78 -8.31
N ALA A 285 -5.05 -12.73 -9.01
CA ALA A 285 -3.66 -12.27 -8.94
C ALA A 285 -3.22 -11.86 -7.52
N VAL A 286 -4.12 -11.21 -6.76
CA VAL A 286 -3.83 -10.78 -5.39
C VAL A 286 -3.95 -11.93 -4.37
N THR A 287 -4.84 -12.90 -4.60
CA THR A 287 -5.04 -14.03 -3.67
C THR A 287 -3.98 -15.13 -3.79
N THR A 288 -3.46 -15.39 -4.99
CA THR A 288 -2.36 -16.36 -5.19
C THR A 288 -1.06 -15.91 -4.52
N ALA A 289 -0.74 -14.62 -4.60
CA ALA A 289 0.46 -14.06 -3.97
C ALA A 289 0.43 -14.14 -2.42
N VAL A 290 -0.73 -13.93 -1.80
CA VAL A 290 -0.92 -14.03 -0.35
C VAL A 290 -0.82 -15.49 0.14
N TRP A 291 -1.34 -16.45 -0.63
CA TRP A 291 -1.28 -17.88 -0.28
C TRP A 291 0.13 -18.48 -0.43
N VAL A 292 0.87 -18.08 -1.47
CA VAL A 292 2.23 -18.57 -1.72
C VAL A 292 3.22 -18.06 -0.68
N ARG A 293 3.08 -16.81 -0.21
CA ARG A 293 3.87 -16.27 0.91
C ARG A 293 3.63 -17.04 2.21
N HIS A 294 2.39 -17.44 2.49
CA HIS A 294 2.04 -18.19 3.70
C HIS A 294 2.63 -19.62 3.71
N LEU A 295 2.78 -20.25 2.55
CA LEU A 295 3.44 -21.55 2.36
C LEU A 295 4.96 -21.48 2.55
N LEU A 296 5.60 -20.37 2.16
CA LEU A 296 7.05 -20.18 2.28
C LEU A 296 7.48 -19.74 3.69
N THR A 297 6.65 -19.00 4.43
CA THR A 297 6.91 -18.70 5.85
C THR A 297 6.52 -19.84 6.79
N GLY A 298 5.80 -20.86 6.31
CA GLY A 298 5.31 -21.98 7.09
C GLY A 298 6.24 -23.21 7.13
N SER A 299 7.32 -23.23 6.37
CA SER A 299 8.22 -24.39 6.27
C SER A 299 9.51 -24.28 7.10
N ALA A 300 9.80 -23.13 7.71
CA ALA A 300 10.92 -22.96 8.63
C ALA A 300 10.47 -23.14 10.09
N GLY A 301 10.20 -24.37 10.52
CA GLY A 301 9.82 -24.61 11.91
C GLY A 301 9.29 -25.98 12.32
N VAL A 302 9.89 -27.09 11.86
CA VAL A 302 9.84 -28.36 12.60
C VAL A 302 11.18 -29.10 12.42
N VAL A 303 12.20 -28.69 13.19
CA VAL A 303 13.25 -29.63 13.57
C VAL A 303 12.70 -30.37 14.79
N GLY A 304 12.25 -31.60 14.56
CA GLY A 304 11.78 -32.48 15.60
C GLY A 304 12.89 -32.72 16.62
N VAL A 305 12.65 -32.33 17.86
CA VAL A 305 13.28 -32.95 19.01
C VAL A 305 12.65 -34.33 19.14
N HIS A 306 13.35 -35.36 18.70
CA HIS A 306 13.21 -36.72 19.22
C HIS A 306 14.46 -37.55 18.90
N ALA A 307 14.95 -38.24 19.95
CA ALA A 307 16.11 -39.10 20.09
C ALA A 307 17.42 -38.40 20.45
#